data_AF-A0A7X7HNM1-F1
#
_entry.id   AF-A0A7X7HNM1-F1
#
_cell.length_a   1.000
_cell.length_b   1.000
_cell.length_c   1.000
_cell.angle_alpha   90.00
_cell.angle_beta   90.00
_cell.angle_gamma   90.00
#
_symmetry.space_group_name_H-M   'P 1'
#
loop_
_entity.id
_entity.type
_entity.pdbx_description
1 polymer ?
#
loop_
_entity_poly.entity_id
_entity_poly.type
_entity_poly.pdbx_seq_one_letter_code
_entity_poly.pdbx_strand_id
1 'polypeptide(L)'
;MEVSLPEGLRTGNGYHSWGVRGDFTFRGFDAGLQYYHGPDLMPGLSLAGADYTNPLQPAISVEGVPYIISSSGFDFETIISPFVLRGAAALTSPVNEKENNEEIPFRQFEWVAGLDWTPGALRVTAEYSGKKILDFYESPYDPILGTEPDMQQLAELFNTPGFDPVEFTRLQIEAFNRLYNNQIHEYYHSAGIRLETDLLYGRLIPSITTVYNFTSKDLMVRPALRYKPSDGVTLSAGYEHYSGTSGGMYDIVDDFMKAAYFAIRIDF
;
A
#
# COMPACT_ATOMS: atom_id res chain seq x y z
N MET A 1 4.91 24.72 4.10
CA MET A 1 5.48 23.51 3.48
C MET A 1 5.21 23.58 2.00
N GLU A 2 6.26 23.49 1.19
CA GLU A 2 6.17 23.40 -0.27
C GLU A 2 6.56 21.97 -0.67
N VAL A 3 5.78 21.35 -1.56
CA VAL A 3 6.04 19.99 -2.06
C VAL A 3 6.21 20.05 -3.57
N SER A 4 7.40 19.67 -4.03
CA SER A 4 7.74 19.51 -5.44
C SER A 4 7.61 18.04 -5.84
N LEU A 5 6.82 17.74 -6.86
CA LEU A 5 6.76 16.39 -7.44
C LEU A 5 7.67 16.30 -8.67
N PRO A 6 8.30 15.15 -8.91
CA PRO A 6 9.20 14.99 -10.05
C PRO A 6 8.41 15.12 -11.36
N GLU A 7 9.08 15.59 -12.43
CA GLU A 7 8.46 15.84 -13.75
C GLU A 7 7.91 14.57 -14.48
N GLY A 8 7.94 13.42 -13.81
CA GLY A 8 7.52 12.11 -14.31
C GLY A 8 8.59 11.39 -15.13
N LEU A 9 8.29 10.15 -15.53
CA LEU A 9 9.15 9.37 -16.41
C LEU A 9 9.11 9.93 -17.83
N ARG A 10 10.25 10.39 -18.35
CA ARG A 10 10.37 10.92 -19.72
C ARG A 10 11.57 10.31 -20.43
N THR A 11 11.44 10.12 -21.74
CA THR A 11 12.55 9.62 -22.55
C THR A 11 13.76 10.56 -22.43
N GLY A 12 14.91 10.05 -21.99
CA GLY A 12 16.15 10.81 -21.86
C GLY A 12 16.51 11.32 -20.46
N ASN A 13 15.65 11.14 -19.45
CA ASN A 13 15.96 11.50 -18.06
C ASN A 13 16.73 10.40 -17.28
N GLY A 14 17.23 9.37 -17.96
CA GLY A 14 18.09 8.32 -17.38
C GLY A 14 17.36 7.11 -16.78
N TYR A 15 16.06 7.20 -16.55
CA TYR A 15 15.27 6.07 -16.05
C TYR A 15 14.93 5.11 -17.19
N HIS A 16 15.32 3.84 -17.02
CA HIS A 16 15.00 2.77 -17.94
C HIS A 16 14.46 1.58 -17.15
N SER A 17 13.60 0.80 -17.80
CA SER A 17 13.02 -0.40 -17.20
C SER A 17 13.13 -1.57 -18.16
N TRP A 18 13.36 -2.75 -17.62
CA TRP A 18 13.25 -4.00 -18.33
C TRP A 18 12.73 -5.09 -17.39
N GLY A 19 12.15 -6.13 -17.97
CA GLY A 19 11.65 -7.25 -17.19
C GLY A 19 11.47 -8.47 -18.06
N VAL A 20 11.41 -9.62 -17.41
CA VAL A 20 11.22 -10.92 -18.05
C VAL A 20 10.19 -11.68 -17.23
N ARG A 21 9.27 -12.37 -17.92
CA ARG A 21 8.28 -13.25 -17.32
C ARG A 21 8.28 -14.58 -18.07
N GLY A 22 8.25 -15.67 -17.32
CA GLY A 22 8.03 -17.01 -17.83
C GLY A 22 6.79 -17.60 -17.18
N ASP A 23 5.85 -18.05 -18.00
CA ASP A 23 4.62 -18.69 -17.56
C ASP A 23 4.68 -20.20 -17.82
N PHE A 24 4.25 -20.99 -16.85
CA PHE A 24 4.26 -22.44 -16.88
C PHE A 24 2.86 -22.97 -16.61
N THR A 25 2.24 -23.57 -17.63
CA THR A 25 0.92 -24.19 -17.52
C THR A 25 1.02 -25.70 -17.53
N PHE A 26 0.61 -26.31 -16.42
CA PHE A 26 0.47 -27.74 -16.26
C PHE A 26 -0.99 -28.11 -15.98
N ARG A 27 -1.30 -29.41 -15.94
CA ARG A 27 -2.66 -29.86 -15.65
C ARG A 27 -3.04 -29.52 -14.20
N GLY A 28 -3.91 -28.54 -14.00
CA GLY A 28 -4.43 -28.15 -12.69
C GLY A 28 -3.43 -27.38 -11.82
N PHE A 29 -2.35 -26.89 -12.43
CA PHE A 29 -1.34 -26.06 -11.79
C PHE A 29 -0.77 -25.09 -12.82
N ASP A 30 -0.87 -23.81 -12.54
CA ASP A 30 -0.29 -22.72 -13.32
C ASP A 30 0.70 -21.97 -12.44
N ALA A 31 1.83 -21.54 -12.99
CA ALA A 31 2.81 -20.74 -12.27
C ALA A 31 3.52 -19.72 -13.15
N GLY A 32 3.88 -18.60 -12.55
CA GLY A 32 4.66 -17.54 -13.15
C GLY A 32 5.96 -17.32 -12.39
N LEU A 33 7.06 -17.08 -13.12
CA LEU A 33 8.29 -16.51 -12.58
C LEU A 33 8.57 -15.22 -13.32
N GLN A 34 8.84 -14.15 -12.58
CA GLN A 34 9.02 -12.82 -13.14
C GLN A 34 10.17 -12.07 -12.48
N TYR A 35 10.82 -11.24 -13.27
CA TYR A 35 11.82 -10.28 -12.82
C TYR A 35 11.55 -8.93 -13.47
N TYR A 36 11.62 -7.88 -12.68
CA TYR A 36 11.51 -6.49 -13.11
C TYR A 36 12.67 -5.69 -12.55
N HIS A 37 13.26 -4.83 -13.37
CA HIS A 37 14.23 -3.82 -12.97
C HIS A 37 13.83 -2.49 -13.58
N GLY A 38 13.56 -1.48 -12.76
CA GLY A 38 13.14 -0.18 -13.25
C GLY A 38 12.69 0.76 -12.14
N PRO A 39 12.24 1.98 -12.50
CA PRO A 39 11.76 2.94 -11.53
C PRO A 39 10.50 2.41 -10.84
N ASP A 40 10.39 2.72 -9.55
CA ASP A 40 9.10 2.63 -8.85
C ASP A 40 8.20 3.79 -9.34
N LEU A 41 6.91 3.51 -9.50
CA LEU A 41 5.93 4.51 -9.93
C LEU A 41 5.57 5.47 -8.79
N MET A 42 5.91 5.10 -7.55
CA MET A 42 5.62 5.83 -6.34
C MET A 42 6.93 6.41 -5.79
N PRO A 43 7.22 7.70 -6.07
CA PRO A 43 8.45 8.32 -5.58
C PRO A 43 8.43 8.43 -4.06
N GLY A 44 9.61 8.33 -3.46
CA GLY A 44 9.79 8.65 -2.04
C GLY A 44 9.93 10.16 -1.85
N LEU A 45 9.74 10.64 -0.62
CA LEU A 45 9.95 12.04 -0.28
C LEU A 45 11.35 12.25 0.31
N SER A 46 12.03 13.32 -0.07
CA SER A 46 13.30 13.75 0.52
C SER A 46 13.25 15.22 0.93
N LEU A 47 14.05 15.59 1.92
CA LEU A 47 14.12 16.96 2.40
C LEU A 47 14.98 17.81 1.44
N ALA A 48 14.34 18.66 0.65
CA ALA A 48 15.04 19.59 -0.25
C ALA A 48 15.63 20.80 0.51
N GLY A 49 14.98 21.22 1.59
CA GLY A 49 15.48 22.31 2.43
C GLY A 49 14.60 22.57 3.64
N ALA A 50 15.21 23.02 4.74
CA ALA A 50 14.49 23.47 5.92
C ALA A 50 15.15 24.71 6.52
N ASP A 51 14.36 25.76 6.72
CA ASP A 51 14.75 26.97 7.41
C ASP A 51 13.99 27.10 8.73
N TYR A 52 14.74 26.97 9.83
CA TYR A 52 14.27 27.10 11.21
C TYR A 52 14.61 28.46 11.84
N THR A 53 14.99 29.47 11.06
CA THR A 53 15.29 30.82 11.57
C THR A 53 14.11 31.39 12.37
N ASN A 54 12.88 31.05 11.99
CA ASN A 54 11.69 31.19 12.83
C ASN A 54 11.14 29.81 13.22
N PRO A 55 11.48 29.28 14.42
CA PRO A 55 11.04 27.96 14.85
C PRO A 55 9.53 27.79 14.96
N LEU A 56 8.78 28.89 15.10
CA LEU A 56 7.31 28.89 15.16
C LEU A 56 6.65 28.83 13.77
N GLN A 57 7.41 29.13 12.71
CA GLN A 57 6.97 29.08 11.32
C GLN A 57 8.12 28.61 10.42
N PRO A 58 8.54 27.34 10.54
CA PRO A 58 9.64 26.83 9.73
C PRO A 58 9.24 26.76 8.26
N ALA A 59 10.15 27.16 7.38
CA ALA A 59 9.98 26.99 5.94
C ALA A 59 10.61 25.67 5.51
N ILE A 60 9.77 24.66 5.30
CA ILE A 60 10.17 23.30 4.91
C ILE A 60 9.79 23.07 3.45
N SER A 61 10.75 22.60 2.65
CA SER A 61 10.61 22.20 1.26
C SER A 61 10.91 20.71 1.13
N VAL A 62 9.99 19.98 0.52
CA VAL A 62 10.09 18.53 0.31
C VAL A 62 10.02 18.24 -1.19
N GLU A 63 10.80 17.28 -1.66
CA GLU A 63 10.76 16.84 -3.05
C GLU A 63 10.48 15.35 -3.19
N GLY A 64 9.75 14.97 -4.24
CA GLY A 64 9.56 13.57 -4.61
C GLY A 64 10.74 13.08 -5.46
N VAL A 65 11.44 12.07 -4.98
CA VAL A 65 12.62 11.50 -5.63
C VAL A 65 12.28 10.11 -6.17
N PRO A 66 12.37 9.88 -7.49
CA PRO A 66 12.18 8.55 -8.08
C PRO A 66 13.40 7.66 -7.80
N TYR A 67 13.15 6.41 -7.44
CA TYR A 67 14.18 5.41 -7.19
C TYR A 67 13.98 4.15 -8.05
N ILE A 68 15.04 3.37 -8.21
CA ILE A 68 15.04 2.14 -9.01
C ILE A 68 14.95 0.94 -8.09
N ILE A 69 14.10 -0.02 -8.46
CA ILE A 69 13.94 -1.30 -7.78
C ILE A 69 14.26 -2.46 -8.73
N SER A 70 14.69 -3.56 -8.13
CA SER A 70 14.69 -4.89 -8.74
C SER A 70 13.71 -5.77 -7.98
N SER A 71 12.70 -6.33 -8.66
CA SER A 71 11.68 -7.19 -8.07
C SER A 71 11.68 -8.56 -8.75
N SER A 72 11.89 -9.62 -7.97
CA SER A 72 11.74 -11.00 -8.41
C SER A 72 10.46 -11.56 -7.82
N GLY A 73 9.54 -12.04 -8.66
CA GLY A 73 8.24 -12.58 -8.25
C GLY A 73 8.06 -14.02 -8.68
N PHE A 74 7.32 -14.77 -7.89
CA PHE A 74 6.78 -16.08 -8.21
C PHE A 74 5.30 -16.09 -7.87
N ASP A 75 4.46 -16.56 -8.77
CA ASP A 75 3.04 -16.77 -8.53
C ASP A 75 2.61 -18.17 -8.96
N PHE A 76 1.57 -18.70 -8.33
CA PHE A 76 0.96 -19.96 -8.71
C PHE A 76 -0.53 -19.99 -8.44
N GLU A 77 -1.23 -20.82 -9.20
CA GLU A 77 -2.62 -21.19 -9.01
C GLU A 77 -2.78 -22.70 -9.16
N THR A 78 -3.56 -23.33 -8.30
CA THR A 78 -3.85 -24.77 -8.39
C THR A 78 -5.25 -25.10 -7.93
N ILE A 79 -5.83 -26.13 -8.53
CA ILE A 79 -7.18 -26.58 -8.23
C ILE A 79 -7.10 -27.82 -7.34
N ILE A 80 -7.47 -27.67 -6.08
CA ILE A 80 -7.67 -28.79 -5.13
C ILE A 80 -9.16 -28.87 -4.83
N SER A 81 -9.90 -29.50 -5.75
CA SER A 81 -11.36 -29.53 -5.74
C SER A 81 -11.95 -29.80 -4.35
N PRO A 82 -12.92 -28.99 -3.88
CA PRO A 82 -13.65 -27.91 -4.58
C PRO A 82 -12.99 -26.52 -4.49
N PHE A 83 -11.72 -26.45 -4.09
CA PHE A 83 -11.02 -25.19 -3.83
C PHE A 83 -10.08 -24.83 -4.98
N VAL A 84 -9.90 -23.53 -5.19
CA VAL A 84 -8.77 -22.99 -5.95
C VAL A 84 -7.85 -22.32 -4.96
N LEU A 85 -6.58 -22.72 -4.97
CA LEU A 85 -5.53 -22.10 -4.16
C LEU A 85 -4.68 -21.23 -5.07
N ARG A 86 -4.36 -20.03 -4.59
CA ARG A 86 -3.47 -19.10 -5.25
C ARG A 86 -2.38 -18.70 -4.28
N GLY A 87 -1.21 -18.40 -4.78
CA GLY A 87 -0.20 -17.76 -3.98
C GLY A 87 0.76 -16.97 -4.82
N ALA A 88 1.36 -15.95 -4.22
CA ALA A 88 2.48 -15.25 -4.81
C ALA A 88 3.49 -14.90 -3.74
N ALA A 89 4.75 -14.76 -4.15
CA ALA A 89 5.83 -14.26 -3.33
C ALA A 89 6.71 -13.35 -4.18
N ALA A 90 7.17 -12.25 -3.61
CA ALA A 90 8.04 -11.30 -4.29
C ALA A 90 9.17 -10.84 -3.37
N LEU A 91 10.35 -10.67 -3.93
CA LEU A 91 11.50 -10.03 -3.29
C LEU A 91 11.80 -8.75 -4.04
N THR A 92 11.59 -7.61 -3.40
CA THR A 92 11.85 -6.29 -3.96
C THR A 92 13.06 -5.68 -3.27
N SER A 93 14.07 -5.31 -4.06
CA SER A 93 15.33 -4.72 -3.60
C SER A 93 15.56 -3.40 -4.32
N PRO A 94 15.55 -2.27 -3.61
CA PRO A 94 16.01 -1.00 -4.17
C PRO A 94 17.48 -1.09 -4.59
N VAL A 95 17.85 -0.34 -5.63
CA VAL A 95 19.24 -0.30 -6.12
C VAL A 95 20.16 0.45 -5.16
N ASN A 96 19.64 1.51 -4.54
CA ASN A 96 20.34 2.27 -3.51
C ASN A 96 20.02 1.70 -2.13
N GLU A 97 20.93 1.91 -1.18
CA GLU A 97 20.73 1.49 0.21
C GLU A 97 19.78 2.45 0.93
N LYS A 98 19.07 1.93 1.94
CA LYS A 98 18.16 2.72 2.76
C LYS A 98 18.89 3.71 3.67
N GLU A 99 20.07 3.33 4.17
CA GLU A 99 20.80 4.11 5.15
C GLU A 99 21.18 5.48 4.58
N ASN A 100 20.79 6.55 5.29
CA ASN A 100 20.95 7.95 4.88
C ASN A 100 20.16 8.40 3.64
N ASN A 101 19.25 7.58 3.11
CA ASN A 101 18.36 7.95 2.01
C ASN A 101 16.90 7.80 2.45
N GLU A 102 16.27 8.90 2.90
CA GLU A 102 14.90 8.88 3.43
C GLU A 102 13.85 8.42 2.40
N GLU A 103 14.07 8.68 1.12
CA GLU A 103 13.18 8.38 -0.02
C GLU A 103 13.19 6.91 -0.42
N ILE A 104 14.30 6.22 -0.20
CA ILE A 104 14.48 4.83 -0.58
C ILE A 104 13.69 3.96 0.39
N PRO A 105 12.85 2.99 -0.03
CA PRO A 105 12.22 2.07 0.91
C PRO A 105 13.22 1.01 1.38
N PHE A 106 12.87 0.24 2.40
CA PHE A 106 13.64 -0.96 2.71
C PHE A 106 13.46 -2.04 1.64
N ARG A 107 14.46 -2.90 1.54
CA ARG A 107 14.31 -4.19 0.85
C ARG A 107 13.24 -5.02 1.55
N GLN A 108 12.39 -5.69 0.78
CA GLN A 108 11.25 -6.41 1.36
C GLN A 108 10.96 -7.73 0.64
N PHE A 109 10.47 -8.69 1.41
CA PHE A 109 9.89 -9.94 0.92
C PHE A 109 8.39 -9.94 1.22
N GLU A 110 7.57 -10.05 0.18
CA GLU A 110 6.12 -10.05 0.27
C GLU A 110 5.58 -11.41 -0.16
N TRP A 111 4.48 -11.84 0.44
CA TRP A 111 3.80 -13.06 0.04
C TRP A 111 2.30 -12.95 0.26
N VAL A 112 1.57 -13.75 -0.49
CA VAL A 112 0.12 -13.86 -0.39
C VAL A 112 -0.29 -15.31 -0.66
N ALA A 113 -1.29 -15.77 0.07
CA ALA A 113 -1.95 -17.05 -0.12
C ALA A 113 -3.46 -16.82 -0.14
N GLY A 114 -4.10 -17.18 -1.25
CA GLY A 114 -5.52 -17.05 -1.49
C GLY A 114 -6.20 -18.41 -1.60
N LEU A 115 -7.46 -18.45 -1.19
CA LEU A 115 -8.37 -19.58 -1.33
C LEU A 115 -9.69 -19.07 -1.91
N ASP A 116 -10.12 -19.64 -3.03
CA ASP A 116 -11.46 -19.45 -3.56
C ASP A 116 -12.29 -20.72 -3.40
N TRP A 117 -13.54 -20.53 -2.98
CA TRP A 117 -14.53 -21.57 -2.82
C TRP A 117 -15.89 -21.09 -3.29
N THR A 118 -16.52 -21.83 -4.21
CA THR A 118 -17.80 -21.44 -4.80
C THR A 118 -18.88 -22.52 -4.61
N PRO A 119 -19.45 -22.66 -3.40
CA PRO A 119 -20.54 -23.60 -3.15
C PRO A 119 -21.88 -23.03 -3.63
N GLY A 120 -22.38 -23.56 -4.75
CA GLY A 120 -23.69 -23.18 -5.28
C GLY A 120 -23.72 -21.71 -5.72
N ALA A 121 -24.52 -20.89 -5.05
CA ALA A 121 -24.68 -19.47 -5.35
C ALA A 121 -23.70 -18.56 -4.57
N LEU A 122 -23.00 -19.09 -3.56
CA LEU A 122 -22.06 -18.33 -2.75
C LEU A 122 -20.66 -18.43 -3.36
N ARG A 123 -19.95 -17.32 -3.38
CA ARG A 123 -18.53 -17.19 -3.72
C ARG A 123 -17.80 -16.65 -2.50
N VAL A 124 -16.82 -17.40 -2.04
CA VAL A 124 -15.94 -17.03 -0.93
C VAL A 124 -14.53 -16.92 -1.46
N THR A 125 -13.91 -15.77 -1.27
CA THR A 125 -12.48 -15.55 -1.48
C THR A 125 -11.87 -15.18 -0.14
N ALA A 126 -10.90 -15.95 0.32
CA ALA A 126 -10.11 -15.64 1.49
C ALA A 126 -8.66 -15.43 1.08
N GLU A 127 -7.99 -14.48 1.69
CA GLU A 127 -6.60 -14.17 1.41
C GLU A 127 -5.86 -13.91 2.72
N TYR A 128 -4.63 -14.39 2.81
CA TYR A 128 -3.68 -14.01 3.84
C TYR A 128 -2.41 -13.53 3.15
N SER A 129 -1.98 -12.32 3.48
CA SER A 129 -0.76 -11.72 2.96
C SER A 129 0.16 -11.33 4.10
N GLY A 130 1.46 -11.34 3.79
CA GLY A 130 2.48 -10.89 4.70
C GLY A 130 3.60 -10.19 3.97
N LYS A 131 4.33 -9.40 4.74
CA LYS A 131 5.50 -8.66 4.30
C LYS A 131 6.55 -8.72 5.40
N LYS A 132 7.78 -9.03 5.03
CA LYS A 132 8.96 -8.98 5.88
C LYS A 132 9.91 -7.94 5.32
N ILE A 133 10.29 -6.99 6.16
CA ILE A 133 11.30 -6.00 5.85
C ILE A 133 12.69 -6.60 6.15
N LEU A 134 13.59 -6.50 5.19
CA LEU A 134 14.97 -6.97 5.32
C LEU A 134 15.86 -5.80 5.72
N ASP A 135 16.86 -6.08 6.56
CA ASP A 135 17.80 -5.07 7.08
C ASP A 135 17.08 -3.93 7.82
N PHE A 136 15.99 -4.27 8.50
CA PHE A 136 15.15 -3.33 9.24
C PHE A 136 15.92 -2.72 10.43
N TYR A 137 15.81 -1.41 10.56
CA TYR A 137 16.18 -0.70 11.78
C TYR A 137 15.00 0.15 12.24
N GLU A 138 14.80 0.20 13.56
CA GLU A 138 13.74 0.99 14.18
C GLU A 138 13.93 2.48 13.86
N SER A 139 12.82 3.15 13.58
CA SER A 139 12.85 4.61 13.43
C SER A 139 13.16 5.21 14.80
N PRO A 140 14.11 6.15 14.91
CA PRO A 140 14.40 6.81 16.18
C PRO A 140 13.23 7.67 16.67
N TYR A 141 12.30 8.02 15.78
CA TYR A 141 11.11 8.81 16.08
C TYR A 141 9.87 8.21 15.43
N ASP A 142 8.74 8.28 16.14
CA ASP A 142 7.43 7.98 15.57
C ASP A 142 7.03 9.06 14.55
N PRO A 143 6.31 8.70 13.47
CA PRO A 143 5.82 9.67 12.50
C PRO A 143 4.76 10.57 13.15
N ILE A 144 5.06 11.87 13.19
CA ILE A 144 4.16 12.94 13.63
C ILE A 144 3.40 13.52 12.42
N LEU A 145 3.89 13.29 11.21
CA LEU A 145 3.22 13.71 9.97
C LEU A 145 1.89 12.95 9.81
N GLY A 146 0.77 13.66 10.00
CA GLY A 146 -0.59 13.11 9.95
C GLY A 146 -1.32 13.12 11.30
N THR A 147 -0.65 13.51 12.39
CA THR A 147 -1.27 13.73 13.71
C THR A 147 -1.16 15.21 14.10
N GLU A 148 -2.03 15.70 14.99
CA GLU A 148 -1.89 17.04 15.54
C GLU A 148 -0.60 17.08 16.39
N PRO A 149 0.42 17.87 16.00
CA PRO A 149 1.68 17.89 16.71
C PRO A 149 1.49 18.46 18.12
N ASP A 150 1.97 17.74 19.13
CA ASP A 150 2.01 18.27 20.50
C ASP A 150 3.08 19.37 20.57
N MET A 151 2.60 20.61 20.53
CA MET A 151 3.43 21.82 20.56
C MET A 151 4.26 21.92 21.85
N GLN A 152 3.85 21.28 22.96
CA GLN A 152 4.65 21.24 24.18
C GLN A 152 5.83 20.28 24.03
N GLN A 153 5.59 19.06 23.52
CA GLN A 153 6.66 18.09 23.28
C GLN A 153 7.67 18.59 22.24
N LEU A 154 7.20 19.22 21.16
CA LEU A 154 8.09 19.84 20.17
C LEU A 154 8.91 20.98 20.78
N ALA A 155 8.30 21.83 21.61
CA ALA A 155 9.04 22.89 22.30
C ALA A 155 10.09 22.33 23.26
N GLU A 156 9.82 21.24 23.97
CA GLU A 156 10.80 20.55 24.82
C GLU A 156 11.95 19.94 24.00
N LEU A 157 11.63 19.30 22.87
CA LEU A 157 12.62 18.77 21.92
C LEU A 157 13.54 19.87 21.38
N PHE A 158 12.99 21.00 20.92
CA PHE A 158 13.78 22.14 20.42
C PHE A 158 14.66 22.80 21.49
N ASN A 159 14.30 22.68 22.78
CA ASN A 159 15.10 23.19 23.89
C ASN A 159 16.18 22.20 24.38
N THR A 160 16.23 20.98 23.83
CA THR A 160 17.23 19.98 24.21
C THR A 160 18.60 20.36 23.64
N PRO A 161 19.66 20.48 24.47
CA PRO A 161 20.99 20.83 23.99
C PRO A 161 21.52 19.82 22.95
N GLY A 162 21.94 20.31 21.78
CA GLY A 162 22.46 19.48 20.69
C GLY A 162 21.39 18.88 19.77
N PHE A 163 20.12 19.23 19.94
CA PHE A 163 19.06 18.85 19.02
C PHE A 163 19.21 19.59 17.68
N ASP A 164 19.18 18.82 16.57
CA ASP A 164 19.18 19.37 15.22
C ASP A 164 17.75 19.29 14.63
N PRO A 165 17.06 20.44 14.48
CA PRO A 165 15.70 20.48 13.96
C PRO A 165 15.59 20.07 12.49
N VAL A 166 16.67 20.22 11.71
CA VAL A 166 16.71 19.82 10.30
C VAL A 166 16.77 18.30 10.21
N GLU A 167 17.66 17.69 10.98
CA GLU A 167 17.79 16.22 11.02
C GLU A 167 16.53 15.55 11.56
N PHE A 168 15.91 16.12 12.60
CA PHE A 168 14.61 15.65 13.08
C PHE A 168 13.56 15.64 11.96
N THR A 169 13.51 16.68 11.15
CA THR A 169 12.55 16.81 10.05
C THR A 169 12.82 15.81 8.93
N ARG A 170 14.09 15.57 8.63
CA ARG A 170 14.52 14.53 7.69
C ARG A 170 14.03 13.14 8.17
N LEU A 171 14.22 12.83 9.46
CA LEU A 171 13.77 11.57 10.07
C LEU A 171 12.24 11.46 10.11
N GLN A 172 11.51 12.56 10.27
CA GLN A 172 10.05 12.57 10.16
C GLN A 172 9.56 12.28 8.73
N ILE A 173 10.21 12.85 7.71
CA ILE A 173 9.94 12.52 6.30
C ILE A 173 10.22 11.04 6.03
N GLU A 174 11.33 10.52 6.56
CA GLU A 174 11.66 9.10 6.47
C GLU A 174 10.58 8.22 7.13
N ALA A 175 10.12 8.58 8.33
CA ALA A 175 9.06 7.87 9.04
C ALA A 175 7.74 7.89 8.23
N PHE A 176 7.41 9.00 7.59
CA PHE A 176 6.26 9.09 6.70
C PHE A 176 6.40 8.19 5.46
N ASN A 177 7.55 8.16 4.80
CA ASN A 177 7.80 7.25 3.67
C ASN A 177 7.65 5.78 4.10
N ARG A 178 8.12 5.44 5.31
CA ARG A 178 7.96 4.08 5.87
C ARG A 178 6.49 3.77 6.15
N LEU A 179 5.73 4.71 6.72
CA LEU A 179 4.28 4.57 6.95
C LEU A 179 3.56 4.32 5.63
N TYR A 180 3.89 5.11 4.61
CA TYR A 180 3.33 5.00 3.27
C TYR A 180 3.57 3.64 2.62
N ASN A 181 4.77 3.07 2.80
CA ASN A 181 5.14 1.78 2.23
C ASN A 181 4.77 0.56 3.11
N ASN A 182 4.11 0.77 4.26
CA ASN A 182 3.92 -0.24 5.30
C ASN A 182 5.25 -0.88 5.73
N GLN A 183 6.18 -0.07 6.21
CA GLN A 183 7.52 -0.44 6.67
C GLN A 183 7.89 0.18 8.03
N ILE A 184 6.89 0.54 8.85
CA ILE A 184 7.10 1.00 10.24
C ILE A 184 7.53 -0.16 11.14
N HIS A 185 7.08 -1.39 10.82
CA HIS A 185 7.43 -2.61 11.53
C HIS A 185 8.17 -3.60 10.62
N GLU A 186 8.99 -4.48 11.21
CA GLU A 186 9.70 -5.52 10.46
C GLU A 186 8.74 -6.52 9.79
N TYR A 187 7.59 -6.81 10.42
CA TYR A 187 6.60 -7.77 9.91
C TYR A 187 5.22 -7.16 9.79
N TYR A 188 4.63 -7.34 8.62
CA TYR A 188 3.23 -7.02 8.36
C TYR A 188 2.45 -8.27 7.99
N HIS A 189 1.24 -8.36 8.52
CA HIS A 189 0.31 -9.44 8.23
C HIS A 189 -1.08 -8.88 8.04
N SER A 190 -1.76 -9.34 7.00
CA SER A 190 -3.16 -9.00 6.75
C SER A 190 -3.95 -10.19 6.29
N ALA A 191 -5.22 -10.21 6.65
CA ALA A 191 -6.19 -11.16 6.11
C ALA A 191 -7.32 -10.41 5.43
N GLY A 192 -7.72 -10.91 4.26
CA GLY A 192 -8.87 -10.46 3.51
C GLY A 192 -9.91 -11.56 3.40
N ILE A 193 -11.18 -11.19 3.47
CA ILE A 193 -12.28 -12.06 3.08
C ILE A 193 -13.27 -11.30 2.22
N ARG A 194 -13.72 -11.93 1.15
CA ARG A 194 -14.81 -11.46 0.32
C ARG A 194 -15.87 -12.54 0.23
N LEU A 195 -17.10 -12.15 0.53
CA LEU A 195 -18.29 -12.96 0.35
C LEU A 195 -19.16 -12.31 -0.71
N GLU A 196 -19.59 -13.09 -1.69
CA GLU A 196 -20.46 -12.64 -2.78
C GLU A 196 -21.51 -13.72 -3.06
N THR A 197 -22.77 -13.34 -3.24
CA THR A 197 -23.84 -14.31 -3.49
C THR A 197 -24.61 -13.95 -4.75
N ASP A 198 -24.77 -14.90 -5.65
CA ASP A 198 -25.59 -14.77 -6.86
C ASP A 198 -27.06 -15.04 -6.55
N LEU A 199 -27.88 -13.99 -6.46
CA LEU A 199 -29.32 -14.07 -6.22
C LEU A 199 -30.10 -13.73 -7.51
N LEU A 200 -31.37 -14.17 -7.55
CA LEU A 200 -32.29 -13.89 -8.66
C LEU A 200 -31.70 -14.25 -10.04
N TYR A 201 -31.14 -15.46 -10.15
CA TYR A 201 -30.48 -15.94 -11.37
C TYR A 201 -29.34 -15.02 -11.85
N GLY A 202 -28.55 -14.48 -10.91
CA GLY A 202 -27.42 -13.60 -11.19
C GLY A 202 -27.80 -12.15 -11.45
N ARG A 203 -29.08 -11.77 -11.26
CA ARG A 203 -29.52 -10.38 -11.39
C ARG A 203 -29.19 -9.52 -10.18
N LEU A 204 -29.07 -10.11 -8.98
CA LEU A 204 -28.76 -9.38 -7.76
C LEU A 204 -27.55 -10.03 -7.09
N ILE A 205 -26.48 -9.26 -6.93
CA ILE A 205 -25.19 -9.76 -6.44
C ILE A 205 -24.73 -8.88 -5.28
N PRO A 206 -25.23 -9.13 -4.05
CA PRO A 206 -24.64 -8.55 -2.85
C PRO A 206 -23.24 -9.11 -2.63
N SER A 207 -22.36 -8.25 -2.13
CA SER A 207 -21.02 -8.62 -1.72
C SER A 207 -20.56 -7.80 -0.52
N ILE A 208 -19.69 -8.39 0.29
CA ILE A 208 -18.95 -7.69 1.33
C ILE A 208 -17.50 -8.10 1.23
N THR A 209 -16.61 -7.11 1.21
CA THR A 209 -15.16 -7.30 1.28
C THR A 209 -14.66 -6.71 2.59
N THR A 210 -13.88 -7.48 3.33
CA THR A 210 -13.23 -7.02 4.56
C THR A 210 -11.75 -7.34 4.47
N VAL A 211 -10.90 -6.38 4.81
CA VAL A 211 -9.45 -6.59 4.97
C VAL A 211 -9.05 -6.05 6.33
N TYR A 212 -8.28 -6.83 7.06
CA TYR A 212 -7.72 -6.42 8.35
C TYR A 212 -6.23 -6.65 8.38
N ASN A 213 -5.46 -5.60 8.67
CA ASN A 213 -4.03 -5.67 8.92
C ASN A 213 -3.79 -5.90 10.41
N PHE A 214 -3.25 -7.05 10.79
CA PHE A 214 -3.02 -7.41 12.18
C PHE A 214 -1.91 -6.59 12.83
N THR A 215 -0.94 -6.12 12.03
CA THR A 215 0.20 -5.34 12.51
C THR A 215 -0.21 -3.89 12.75
N SER A 216 -0.72 -3.20 11.72
CA SER A 216 -1.14 -1.80 11.83
C SER A 216 -2.52 -1.61 12.46
N LYS A 217 -3.27 -2.70 12.65
CA LYS A 217 -4.65 -2.71 13.17
C LYS A 217 -5.63 -1.89 12.31
N ASP A 218 -5.33 -1.84 11.02
CA ASP A 218 -6.14 -1.16 10.02
C ASP A 218 -7.24 -2.09 9.47
N LEU A 219 -8.48 -1.61 9.47
CA LEU A 219 -9.68 -2.29 8.98
C LEU A 219 -10.27 -1.55 7.77
N MET A 220 -10.49 -2.29 6.69
CA MET A 220 -11.31 -1.86 5.57
C MET A 220 -12.55 -2.74 5.48
N VAL A 221 -13.74 -2.13 5.39
CA VAL A 221 -14.99 -2.84 5.09
C VAL A 221 -15.67 -2.19 3.90
N ARG A 222 -16.02 -3.00 2.90
CA ARG A 222 -16.69 -2.56 1.67
C ARG A 222 -17.89 -3.44 1.33
N PRO A 223 -19.09 -3.10 1.83
CA PRO A 223 -20.33 -3.64 1.30
C PRO A 223 -20.61 -3.06 -0.09
N ALA A 224 -21.09 -3.90 -1.00
CA ALA A 224 -21.53 -3.48 -2.33
C ALA A 224 -22.71 -4.34 -2.80
N LEU A 225 -23.62 -3.73 -3.56
CA LEU A 225 -24.75 -4.38 -4.19
C LEU A 225 -24.69 -4.11 -5.69
N ARG A 226 -24.67 -5.17 -6.49
CA ARG A 226 -24.79 -5.08 -7.95
C ARG A 226 -26.15 -5.61 -8.40
N TYR A 227 -26.82 -4.87 -9.28
CA TYR A 227 -28.08 -5.25 -9.88
C TYR A 227 -27.99 -5.18 -11.40
N LYS A 228 -28.36 -6.27 -12.07
CA LYS A 228 -28.37 -6.42 -13.52
C LYS A 228 -29.81 -6.51 -14.02
N PRO A 229 -30.46 -5.38 -14.34
CA PRO A 229 -31.81 -5.40 -14.90
C PRO A 229 -31.88 -6.07 -16.28
N SER A 230 -30.79 -6.01 -17.04
CA SER A 230 -30.62 -6.59 -18.38
C SER A 230 -29.15 -6.93 -18.63
N ASP A 231 -28.86 -7.74 -19.66
CA ASP A 231 -27.51 -8.25 -19.92
C ASP A 231 -26.46 -7.16 -20.22
N GLY A 232 -26.88 -6.01 -20.76
CA GLY A 232 -25.99 -4.88 -21.08
C GLY A 232 -25.94 -3.77 -20.03
N VAL A 233 -26.60 -3.90 -18.88
CA VAL A 233 -26.65 -2.85 -17.85
C VAL A 233 -26.39 -3.43 -16.48
N THR A 234 -25.42 -2.86 -15.76
CA THR A 234 -25.17 -3.15 -14.34
C THR A 234 -25.22 -1.86 -13.53
N LEU A 235 -26.12 -1.83 -12.56
CA LEU A 235 -26.18 -0.80 -11.52
C LEU A 235 -25.42 -1.30 -10.30
N SER A 236 -24.56 -0.46 -9.71
CA SER A 236 -23.82 -0.81 -8.50
C SER A 236 -23.96 0.29 -7.47
N ALA A 237 -24.17 -0.07 -6.22
CA ALA A 237 -24.11 0.84 -5.09
C ALA A 237 -23.22 0.23 -4.02
N GLY A 238 -22.44 1.04 -3.32
CA GLY A 238 -21.57 0.54 -2.27
C GLY A 238 -21.11 1.63 -1.32
N TYR A 239 -20.42 1.20 -0.28
CA TYR A 239 -19.83 2.05 0.72
C TYR A 239 -18.43 1.53 1.05
N GLU A 240 -17.49 2.43 1.25
CA GLU A 240 -16.12 2.12 1.69
C GLU A 240 -15.90 2.74 3.07
N HIS A 241 -15.58 1.88 4.03
CA HIS A 241 -15.26 2.25 5.40
C HIS A 241 -13.82 1.89 5.71
N TYR A 242 -13.09 2.86 6.24
CA TYR A 242 -11.74 2.70 6.76
C TYR A 242 -11.76 3.00 8.26
N SER A 243 -10.91 2.31 9.02
CA SER A 243 -10.69 2.55 10.44
C SER A 243 -9.29 2.06 10.78
N GLY A 244 -8.49 2.89 11.43
CA GLY A 244 -7.12 2.55 11.84
C GLY A 244 -6.83 2.95 13.28
N THR A 245 -5.64 2.64 13.77
CA THR A 245 -5.13 3.23 15.02
C THR A 245 -4.68 4.67 14.79
N SER A 246 -4.70 5.48 15.85
CA SER A 246 -4.27 6.88 15.77
C SER A 246 -2.86 7.01 15.16
N GLY A 247 -2.71 7.87 14.15
CA GLY A 247 -1.45 8.05 13.41
C GLY A 247 -1.11 6.93 12.42
N GLY A 248 -1.97 5.92 12.29
CA GLY A 248 -1.90 4.89 11.27
C GLY A 248 -2.38 5.38 9.90
N MET A 249 -2.08 4.62 8.85
CA MET A 249 -2.47 4.99 7.49
C MET A 249 -3.98 5.21 7.36
N TYR A 250 -4.79 4.29 7.91
CA TYR A 250 -6.24 4.38 7.77
C TYR A 250 -6.86 5.47 8.63
N ASP A 251 -6.22 5.92 9.71
CA ASP A 251 -6.65 7.09 10.48
C ASP A 251 -6.44 8.38 9.66
N ILE A 252 -5.30 8.48 8.98
CA ILE A 252 -4.99 9.63 8.12
C ILE A 252 -5.94 9.71 6.92
N VAL A 253 -6.25 8.58 6.28
CA VAL A 253 -7.10 8.58 5.07
C VAL A 253 -8.59 8.53 5.36
N ASP A 254 -8.99 8.23 6.59
CA ASP A 254 -10.39 8.02 6.96
C ASP A 254 -11.29 9.20 6.59
N ASP A 255 -10.79 10.40 6.88
CA ASP A 255 -11.53 11.66 6.76
C ASP A 255 -11.93 12.00 5.33
N PHE A 256 -11.23 11.45 4.33
CA PHE A 256 -11.47 11.78 2.92
C PHE A 256 -11.72 10.57 2.01
N MET A 257 -11.35 9.35 2.42
CA MET A 257 -11.57 8.13 1.63
C MET A 257 -12.90 7.43 1.91
N LYS A 258 -13.57 7.75 3.03
CA LYS A 258 -14.93 7.25 3.31
C LYS A 258 -15.91 7.75 2.25
N ALA A 259 -16.36 6.85 1.38
CA ALA A 259 -17.24 7.20 0.27
C ALA A 259 -18.42 6.24 0.15
N ALA A 260 -19.61 6.80 -0.03
CA ALA A 260 -20.73 6.10 -0.64
C ALA A 260 -20.70 6.36 -2.14
N TYR A 261 -20.89 5.33 -2.94
CA TYR A 261 -20.86 5.46 -4.40
C TYR A 261 -22.06 4.79 -5.06
N PHE A 262 -22.38 5.30 -6.25
CA PHE A 262 -23.30 4.70 -7.19
C PHE A 262 -22.64 4.70 -8.58
N ALA A 263 -22.68 3.57 -9.26
CA ALA A 263 -22.06 3.38 -10.56
C ALA A 263 -23.03 2.71 -11.54
N ILE A 264 -22.96 3.12 -12.80
CA ILE A 264 -23.65 2.48 -13.92
C ILE A 264 -22.59 2.00 -14.89
N ARG A 265 -22.65 0.72 -15.24
CA ARG A 265 -21.87 0.13 -16.32
C ARG A 265 -22.80 -0.29 -17.44
N ILE A 266 -22.47 0.13 -18.66
CA ILE A 266 -23.18 -0.22 -19.88
C ILE A 266 -22.20 -0.98 -20.77
N ASP A 267 -22.54 -2.20 -21.13
CA ASP A 267 -21.76 -3.04 -22.05
C ASP A 267 -22.51 -3.10 -23.39
N PHE A 268 -21.81 -2.85 -24.51
CA PHE A 268 -22.34 -2.82 -25.87
C PHE A 268 -21.91 -4.05 -26.67
#